data_AF-A0A962IEN5-F1
#
_entry.id   AF-A0A962IEN5-F1
#
_cell.length_a   1.000
_cell.length_b   1.000
_cell.length_c   1.000
_cell.angle_alpha   90.00
_cell.angle_beta   90.00
_cell.angle_gamma   90.00
#
_symmetry.space_group_name_H-M   'P 1'
#
loop_
_entity.id
_entity.type
_entity.pdbx_description
1 polymer ?
#
loop_
_entity_poly.entity_id
_entity_poly.type
_entity_poly.pdbx_seq_one_letter_code
_entity_poly.pdbx_strand_id
1 'polypeptide(L)'
;MKSCNITALKSALQAGFCLLLLQNGTALAAEFCSDDYYIDVTLPNQARWDMCWEHRKREGIVLHKIHYTPANGTRHLILNEATVAQIHVPYDDNGARYHDVSDYGLGSNYMSALTRGDCPGGKLLQFGSKPVLCQQTEARGTAHAYGTERLQGDALSLFSVSKVGAYHYIPTWRFLDDGSMEPTMGATGALQRFGKSSLSQHGWL
;
A
#
# COMPACT_ATOMS: atom_id res chain seq x y z
N MET A 1 -64.84 -55.81 1.81
CA MET A 1 -65.46 -55.72 3.15
C MET A 1 -64.55 -54.91 4.06
N LYS A 2 -65.11 -53.88 4.70
CA LYS A 2 -64.61 -53.05 5.83
C LYS A 2 -63.62 -51.92 5.53
N SER A 3 -64.06 -50.75 5.99
CA SER A 3 -63.53 -49.38 5.95
C SER A 3 -62.77 -49.02 7.26
N CYS A 4 -62.22 -47.79 7.31
CA CYS A 4 -61.66 -47.03 8.46
C CYS A 4 -60.27 -47.45 8.98
N ASN A 5 -59.33 -46.58 9.36
CA ASN A 5 -59.40 -45.16 9.74
C ASN A 5 -58.03 -44.47 9.58
N ILE A 6 -58.09 -43.15 9.35
CA ILE A 6 -56.96 -42.22 9.37
C ILE A 6 -56.59 -41.94 10.83
N THR A 7 -55.32 -42.07 11.20
CA THR A 7 -54.78 -41.40 12.40
C THR A 7 -53.40 -40.85 12.06
N ALA A 8 -53.33 -39.53 12.09
CA ALA A 8 -52.16 -38.73 11.81
C ALA A 8 -51.09 -38.94 12.88
N LEU A 9 -49.82 -39.11 12.48
CA LEU A 9 -48.71 -38.56 13.23
C LEU A 9 -47.72 -37.92 12.25
N LYS A 10 -47.50 -36.63 12.50
CA LYS A 10 -46.68 -35.72 11.72
C LYS A 10 -45.20 -36.05 11.93
N SER A 11 -44.46 -36.28 10.87
CA SER A 11 -43.00 -36.10 10.82
C SER A 11 -42.64 -35.80 9.37
N ALA A 12 -42.81 -34.54 8.97
CA ALA A 12 -42.38 -34.07 7.66
C ALA A 12 -40.85 -34.13 7.61
N LEU A 13 -40.33 -35.08 6.83
CA LEU A 13 -38.95 -35.10 6.36
C LEU A 13 -38.72 -33.78 5.60
N GLN A 14 -37.92 -32.88 6.16
CA GLN A 14 -37.46 -31.68 5.47
C GLN A 14 -36.59 -32.13 4.28
N ALA A 15 -37.15 -31.99 3.08
CA ALA A 15 -36.39 -32.05 1.84
C ALA A 15 -35.40 -30.87 1.83
N GLY A 16 -34.12 -31.17 1.98
CA GLY A 16 -33.03 -30.20 1.88
C GLY A 16 -32.95 -29.66 0.46
N PHE A 17 -33.41 -28.43 0.25
CA PHE A 17 -33.15 -27.65 -0.95
C PHE A 17 -31.84 -26.90 -0.71
N CYS A 18 -30.72 -27.50 -1.13
CA CYS A 18 -29.41 -26.86 -1.09
C CYS A 18 -29.35 -25.82 -2.21
N LEU A 19 -29.64 -24.56 -1.86
CA LEU A 19 -29.48 -23.42 -2.75
C LEU A 19 -27.98 -23.23 -3.02
N LEU A 20 -27.51 -23.67 -4.19
CA LEU A 20 -26.18 -23.36 -4.70
C LEU A 20 -26.07 -21.83 -4.88
N LEU A 21 -25.32 -21.20 -3.98
CA LEU A 21 -24.92 -19.79 -4.11
C LEU A 21 -24.03 -19.66 -5.34
N LEU A 22 -24.51 -18.94 -6.35
CA LEU A 22 -23.73 -18.44 -7.47
C LEU A 22 -22.69 -17.45 -6.92
N GLN A 23 -21.46 -17.92 -6.70
CA GLN A 23 -20.31 -17.06 -6.38
C GLN A 23 -19.89 -16.33 -7.66
N ASN A 24 -20.43 -15.11 -7.84
CA ASN A 24 -19.95 -14.20 -8.87
C ASN A 24 -18.61 -13.59 -8.44
N GLY A 25 -17.54 -13.88 -9.18
CA GLY A 25 -16.48 -12.93 -9.54
C GLY A 25 -15.43 -12.55 -8.48
N THR A 26 -14.35 -13.33 -8.45
CA THR A 26 -12.92 -12.97 -8.22
C THR A 26 -12.58 -11.74 -7.36
N ALA A 27 -12.20 -11.99 -6.09
CA ALA A 27 -11.29 -11.14 -5.33
C ALA A 27 -9.93 -11.86 -5.20
N LEU A 28 -9.10 -11.83 -6.25
CA LEU A 28 -7.86 -12.63 -6.30
C LEU A 28 -6.69 -12.07 -5.48
N ALA A 29 -6.66 -10.79 -5.08
CA ALA A 29 -5.52 -10.30 -4.28
C ALA A 29 -5.59 -10.68 -2.80
N ALA A 30 -6.79 -10.81 -2.24
CA ALA A 30 -6.98 -11.38 -0.90
C ALA A 30 -6.50 -12.85 -0.81
N GLU A 31 -6.23 -13.52 -1.95
CA GLU A 31 -5.68 -14.89 -1.93
C GLU A 31 -4.21 -14.94 -1.48
N PHE A 32 -3.48 -13.82 -1.54
CA PHE A 32 -2.03 -13.82 -1.32
C PHE A 32 -1.62 -13.27 0.06
N CYS A 33 -2.56 -12.70 0.82
CA CYS A 33 -2.33 -12.15 2.16
C CYS A 33 -3.65 -12.14 2.95
N SER A 34 -3.60 -12.01 4.27
CA SER A 34 -4.83 -11.84 5.07
C SER A 34 -5.39 -10.43 4.93
N ASP A 35 -6.65 -10.24 5.36
CA ASP A 35 -7.37 -8.96 5.26
C ASP A 35 -6.62 -7.77 5.90
N ASP A 36 -5.90 -8.01 7.00
CA ASP A 36 -5.07 -6.98 7.66
C ASP A 36 -3.95 -6.43 6.75
N TYR A 37 -3.51 -7.25 5.80
CA TYR A 37 -2.41 -7.00 4.88
C TYR A 37 -2.88 -6.72 3.44
N TYR A 38 -4.19 -6.59 3.23
CA TYR A 38 -4.77 -6.35 1.92
C TYR A 38 -5.21 -4.88 1.77
N ILE A 39 -4.86 -4.29 0.63
CA ILE A 39 -5.26 -2.93 0.22
C ILE A 39 -6.15 -3.07 -1.00
N ASP A 40 -7.34 -2.48 -0.91
CA ASP A 40 -8.35 -2.47 -1.97
C ASP A 40 -9.01 -1.10 -2.01
N VAL A 41 -8.76 -0.35 -3.08
CA VAL A 41 -9.21 1.04 -3.22
C VAL A 41 -9.78 1.27 -4.60
N THR A 42 -11.04 1.69 -4.66
CA THR A 42 -11.64 2.26 -5.87
C THR A 42 -11.53 3.79 -5.79
N LEU A 43 -10.90 4.38 -6.81
CA LEU A 43 -10.70 5.81 -6.97
C LEU A 43 -11.96 6.48 -7.55
N PRO A 44 -12.11 7.81 -7.44
CA PRO A 44 -13.31 8.52 -7.89
C PRO A 44 -13.70 8.26 -9.36
N ASN A 45 -12.73 8.12 -10.27
CA ASN A 45 -12.98 7.79 -11.68
C ASN A 45 -13.42 6.32 -11.92
N GLN A 46 -13.63 5.54 -10.86
CA GLN A 46 -13.98 4.11 -10.86
C GLN A 46 -12.84 3.15 -11.23
N ALA A 47 -11.61 3.65 -11.44
CA ALA A 47 -10.45 2.78 -11.49
C ALA A 47 -10.17 2.23 -10.10
N ARG A 48 -9.64 1.00 -10.03
CA ARG A 48 -9.39 0.31 -8.78
C ARG A 48 -7.97 -0.23 -8.73
N TRP A 49 -7.34 -0.06 -7.58
CA TRP A 49 -6.06 -0.66 -7.22
C TRP A 49 -6.27 -1.65 -6.10
N ASP A 50 -5.67 -2.82 -6.25
CA ASP A 50 -5.64 -3.81 -5.18
C ASP A 50 -4.29 -4.51 -5.11
N MET A 51 -3.81 -4.76 -3.89
CA MET A 51 -2.50 -5.32 -3.62
C MET A 51 -2.38 -5.83 -2.19
N CYS A 52 -1.37 -6.65 -1.95
CA CYS A 52 -0.95 -6.98 -0.61
C CYS A 52 0.22 -6.10 -0.18
N TRP A 53 0.32 -5.84 1.12
CA TRP A 53 1.50 -5.24 1.72
C TRP A 53 2.05 -6.16 2.80
N GLU A 54 3.36 -6.15 2.97
CA GLU A 54 4.00 -6.87 4.05
C GLU A 54 5.15 -6.08 4.65
N HIS A 55 5.56 -6.51 5.84
CA HIS A 55 6.70 -6.00 6.55
C HIS A 55 7.90 -6.92 6.36
N ARG A 56 9.04 -6.37 5.93
CA ARG A 56 10.33 -7.08 5.94
C ARG A 56 11.37 -6.28 6.72
N LYS A 57 12.32 -6.99 7.34
CA LYS A 57 13.36 -6.38 8.19
C LYS A 57 14.27 -5.42 7.40
N ARG A 58 14.66 -5.79 6.17
CA ARG A 58 15.58 -4.98 5.35
C ARG A 58 14.84 -3.92 4.56
N GLU A 59 13.84 -4.35 3.81
CA GLU A 59 13.14 -3.53 2.83
C GLU A 59 12.13 -2.55 3.47
N GLY A 60 11.69 -2.81 4.70
CA GLY A 60 10.61 -2.06 5.32
C GLY A 60 9.25 -2.54 4.82
N ILE A 61 8.48 -1.66 4.18
CA ILE A 61 7.21 -2.02 3.54
C ILE A 61 7.47 -2.53 2.13
N VAL A 62 6.94 -3.72 1.84
CA VAL A 62 6.93 -4.32 0.50
C VAL A 62 5.49 -4.38 0.01
N LEU A 63 5.27 -3.96 -1.22
CA LEU A 63 3.98 -4.11 -1.90
C LEU A 63 4.10 -5.26 -2.90
N HIS A 64 3.15 -6.20 -2.90
CA HIS A 64 3.18 -7.33 -3.82
C HIS A 64 1.82 -7.65 -4.39
N LYS A 65 1.83 -8.33 -5.54
CA LYS A 65 0.62 -8.67 -6.30
C LYS A 65 -0.22 -7.43 -6.57
N ILE A 66 0.40 -6.43 -7.19
CA ILE A 66 -0.20 -5.14 -7.47
C ILE A 66 -1.04 -5.24 -8.75
N HIS A 67 -2.33 -5.03 -8.61
CA HIS A 67 -3.29 -5.10 -9.70
C HIS A 67 -3.97 -3.75 -9.93
N TYR A 68 -4.28 -3.50 -11.20
CA TYR A 68 -5.06 -2.37 -11.65
C TYR A 68 -6.30 -2.88 -12.39
N THR A 69 -7.44 -2.25 -12.14
CA THR A 69 -8.69 -2.45 -12.87
C THR A 69 -9.12 -1.09 -13.41
N PRO A 70 -9.08 -0.85 -14.74
CA PRO A 70 -9.61 0.37 -15.32
C PRO A 70 -11.12 0.50 -15.02
N ALA A 71 -11.66 1.72 -15.12
CA ALA A 71 -13.11 1.92 -15.04
C ALA A 71 -13.83 1.06 -16.09
N ASN A 72 -14.79 0.24 -15.66
CA ASN A 72 -15.51 -0.74 -16.50
C ASN A 72 -14.60 -1.75 -17.23
N GLY A 73 -13.37 -1.94 -16.73
CA GLY A 73 -12.36 -2.81 -17.31
C GLY A 73 -12.22 -4.15 -16.59
N THR A 74 -11.24 -4.93 -17.02
CA THR A 74 -10.85 -6.19 -16.35
C THR A 74 -9.66 -5.93 -15.44
N ARG A 75 -9.54 -6.71 -14.36
CA ARG A 75 -8.42 -6.65 -13.42
C ARG A 75 -7.16 -7.26 -14.04
N HIS A 76 -6.04 -6.55 -13.96
CA HIS A 76 -4.76 -6.98 -14.49
C HIS A 76 -3.68 -6.95 -13.40
N LEU A 77 -2.83 -7.98 -13.34
CA LEU A 77 -1.60 -7.94 -12.56
C LEU A 77 -0.61 -7.03 -13.29
N ILE A 78 -0.20 -5.94 -12.64
CA ILE A 78 0.72 -4.94 -13.22
C ILE A 78 2.14 -5.17 -12.72
N LEU A 79 2.31 -5.42 -11.42
CA LEU A 79 3.62 -5.60 -10.82
C LEU A 79 3.56 -6.67 -9.73
N ASN A 80 4.51 -7.62 -9.79
CA ASN A 80 4.54 -8.71 -8.81
C ASN A 80 5.04 -8.23 -7.43
N GLU A 81 6.04 -7.36 -7.39
CA GLU A 81 6.62 -6.83 -6.15
C GLU A 81 7.25 -5.44 -6.39
N ALA A 82 7.08 -4.53 -5.43
CA ALA A 82 7.70 -3.21 -5.36
C ALA A 82 8.33 -3.00 -3.99
N THR A 83 9.60 -2.59 -3.98
CA THR A 83 10.39 -2.45 -2.75
C THR A 83 11.59 -1.52 -2.92
N VAL A 84 12.12 -0.99 -1.81
CA VAL A 84 13.39 -0.27 -1.76
C VAL A 84 14.52 -1.28 -1.57
N ALA A 85 15.25 -1.55 -2.65
CA ALA A 85 16.31 -2.55 -2.64
C ALA A 85 17.59 -2.10 -1.91
N GLN A 86 17.95 -0.82 -2.02
CA GLN A 86 19.15 -0.25 -1.37
C GLN A 86 19.07 1.27 -1.27
N ILE A 87 19.71 1.84 -0.23
CA ILE A 87 20.02 3.26 -0.11
C ILE A 87 21.52 3.37 0.18
N HIS A 88 22.26 4.02 -0.71
CA HIS A 88 23.70 4.24 -0.53
C HIS A 88 23.96 5.69 -0.15
N VAL A 89 24.55 5.90 1.03
CA VAL A 89 24.89 7.23 1.58
C VAL A 89 26.40 7.35 1.73
N PRO A 90 27.12 7.75 0.66
CA PRO A 90 28.53 8.05 0.75
C PRO A 90 28.76 9.51 1.19
N TYR A 91 29.66 9.70 2.16
CA TYR A 91 30.25 11.01 2.40
C TYR A 91 31.42 11.27 1.44
N ASP A 92 31.62 12.53 1.09
CA ASP A 92 32.65 13.03 0.16
C ASP A 92 34.05 13.11 0.79
N ASP A 93 34.13 13.01 2.12
CA ASP A 93 35.39 12.92 2.88
C ASP A 93 36.10 11.56 2.74
N ASN A 94 35.59 10.68 1.86
CA ASN A 94 36.02 9.30 1.70
C ASN A 94 35.98 8.48 3.01
N GLY A 95 35.25 8.96 4.01
CA GLY A 95 35.10 8.34 5.31
C GLY A 95 33.97 7.32 5.30
N ALA A 96 32.83 7.70 5.91
CA ALA A 96 31.72 6.78 6.07
C ALA A 96 30.97 6.57 4.74
N ARG A 97 30.60 5.32 4.48
CA ARG A 97 29.73 4.92 3.37
C ARG A 97 28.74 3.91 3.92
N TYR A 98 27.46 4.26 3.88
CA TYR A 98 26.42 3.42 4.44
C TYR A 98 25.58 2.79 3.34
N HIS A 99 25.26 1.51 3.51
CA HIS A 99 24.27 0.79 2.70
C HIS A 99 23.06 0.53 3.60
N ASP A 100 22.22 1.55 3.79
CA ASP A 100 21.28 1.60 4.91
C ASP A 100 20.27 0.45 4.92
N VAL A 101 19.93 -0.13 3.76
CA VAL A 101 19.03 -1.28 3.68
C VAL A 101 19.71 -2.58 4.12
N SER A 102 20.96 -2.79 3.71
CA SER A 102 21.68 -4.04 4.00
C SER A 102 22.40 -4.03 5.35
N ASP A 103 22.89 -2.86 5.77
CA ASP A 103 23.66 -2.69 7.00
C ASP A 103 22.74 -2.58 8.23
N TYR A 104 21.57 -1.95 8.06
CA TYR A 104 20.62 -1.68 9.15
C TYR A 104 19.22 -2.22 8.85
N GLY A 105 18.67 -1.87 7.69
CA GLY A 105 17.30 -2.15 7.30
C GLY A 105 16.35 -0.97 7.56
N LEU A 106 15.25 -0.95 6.82
CA LEU A 106 14.16 0.01 6.93
C LEU A 106 13.01 -0.54 7.79
N GLY A 107 13.05 -1.82 8.15
CA GLY A 107 12.00 -2.50 8.90
C GLY A 107 12.14 -2.43 10.43
N SER A 108 11.31 -3.24 11.08
CA SER A 108 11.26 -3.49 12.53
C SER A 108 11.37 -2.23 13.40
N ASN A 109 12.46 -2.11 14.15
CA ASN A 109 12.67 -1.01 15.09
C ASN A 109 13.04 0.31 14.39
N TYR A 110 13.47 0.26 13.12
CA TYR A 110 13.78 1.44 12.33
C TYR A 110 12.51 2.10 11.77
N MET A 111 11.40 1.37 11.63
CA MET A 111 10.13 2.00 11.25
C MET A 111 9.66 2.99 12.30
N SER A 112 9.15 4.15 11.89
CA SER A 112 8.50 5.09 12.80
C SER A 112 7.04 4.69 13.01
N ALA A 113 6.51 4.95 14.21
CA ALA A 113 5.07 4.85 14.45
C ALA A 113 4.41 6.12 13.92
N LEU A 114 3.52 5.97 12.93
CA LEU A 114 2.79 7.07 12.31
C LEU A 114 1.60 7.49 13.18
N THR A 115 1.35 8.79 13.24
CA THR A 115 0.23 9.39 13.96
C THR A 115 -0.88 9.80 12.99
N ARG A 116 -2.04 10.21 13.53
CA ARG A 116 -3.12 10.79 12.73
C ARG A 116 -2.71 12.10 12.05
N GLY A 117 -1.74 12.83 12.62
CA GLY A 117 -1.20 14.05 12.01
C GLY A 117 -0.34 13.76 10.79
N ASP A 118 0.36 12.62 10.77
CA ASP A 118 1.15 12.18 9.61
C ASP A 118 0.27 11.69 8.46
N CYS A 119 -0.92 11.15 8.76
CA CYS A 119 -1.84 10.55 7.79
C CYS A 119 -3.22 11.25 7.81
N PRO A 120 -3.31 12.55 7.47
CA PRO A 120 -4.54 13.33 7.58
C PRO A 120 -5.63 12.82 6.63
N GLY A 121 -6.79 12.47 7.17
CA GLY A 121 -7.91 11.91 6.37
C GLY A 121 -7.66 10.50 5.82
N GLY A 122 -6.50 9.90 6.08
CA GLY A 122 -6.15 8.55 5.66
C GLY A 122 -6.44 7.46 6.69
N LYS A 123 -6.06 6.24 6.32
CA LYS A 123 -6.07 5.05 7.16
C LYS A 123 -4.63 4.70 7.57
N LEU A 124 -4.43 4.44 8.86
CA LEU A 124 -3.17 3.91 9.38
C LEU A 124 -3.25 2.38 9.43
N LEU A 125 -2.38 1.72 8.66
CA LEU A 125 -2.24 0.27 8.61
C LEU A 125 -1.21 -0.18 9.66
N GLN A 126 -1.56 -1.24 10.37
CA GLN A 126 -0.86 -1.70 11.57
C GLN A 126 0.03 -2.89 11.26
N PHE A 127 1.26 -2.87 11.76
CA PHE A 127 2.09 -4.07 11.88
C PHE A 127 2.21 -4.41 13.36
N GLY A 128 1.52 -5.48 13.79
CA GLY A 128 1.27 -5.72 15.21
C GLY A 128 0.47 -4.57 15.81
N SER A 129 0.98 -3.94 16.88
CA SER A 129 0.34 -2.78 17.52
C SER A 129 0.87 -1.43 17.02
N LYS A 130 1.71 -1.42 15.98
CA LYS A 130 2.42 -0.23 15.51
C LYS A 130 1.84 0.27 14.18
N PRO A 131 1.35 1.52 14.09
CA PRO A 131 0.92 2.10 12.82
C PRO A 131 2.17 2.42 11.99
N VAL A 132 2.36 1.73 10.87
CA VAL A 132 3.61 1.82 10.10
C VAL A 132 3.45 2.26 8.65
N LEU A 133 2.22 2.20 8.13
CA LEU A 133 1.90 2.52 6.74
C LEU A 133 0.66 3.41 6.71
N CYS A 134 0.77 4.56 6.05
CA CYS A 134 -0.35 5.44 5.78
C CYS A 134 -0.92 5.12 4.40
N GLN A 135 -2.25 5.01 4.34
CA GLN A 135 -3.02 4.86 3.11
C GLN A 135 -3.94 6.07 2.94
N GLN A 136 -3.80 6.81 1.85
CA GLN A 136 -4.60 7.99 1.54
C GLN A 136 -5.04 7.98 0.08
N THR A 137 -6.22 8.53 -0.20
CA THR A 137 -6.62 8.92 -1.55
C THR A 137 -6.51 10.43 -1.64
N GLU A 138 -5.76 10.91 -2.63
CA GLU A 138 -5.43 12.32 -2.78
C GLU A 138 -5.63 12.76 -4.23
N ALA A 139 -6.01 14.02 -4.42
CA ALA A 139 -6.00 14.62 -5.75
C ALA A 139 -4.56 14.64 -6.30
N ARG A 140 -4.38 14.20 -7.54
CA ARG A 140 -3.07 14.27 -8.25
C ARG A 140 -2.96 15.46 -9.22
N GLY A 141 -3.95 16.35 -9.19
CA GLY A 141 -4.08 17.46 -10.14
C GLY A 141 -4.98 17.07 -11.31
N THR A 142 -4.91 17.82 -12.41
CA THR A 142 -5.80 17.65 -13.56
C THR A 142 -5.53 16.37 -14.32
N ALA A 143 -6.52 15.47 -14.40
CA ALA A 143 -6.46 14.28 -15.25
C ALA A 143 -6.62 14.65 -16.73
N HIS A 144 -7.55 15.54 -17.04
CA HIS A 144 -7.82 15.99 -18.40
C HIS A 144 -8.30 17.44 -18.41
N ALA A 145 -7.78 18.22 -19.36
CA ALA A 145 -8.26 19.57 -19.64
C ALA A 145 -8.32 19.81 -21.15
N TYR A 146 -9.52 20.11 -21.64
CA TYR A 146 -9.75 20.49 -23.03
C TYR A 146 -10.85 21.55 -23.09
N GLY A 147 -10.50 22.77 -23.55
CA GLY A 147 -11.42 23.91 -23.50
C GLY A 147 -11.91 24.21 -22.07
N THR A 148 -13.23 24.14 -21.87
CA THR A 148 -13.89 24.31 -20.57
C THR A 148 -14.02 23.02 -19.76
N GLU A 149 -13.71 21.86 -20.36
CA GLU A 149 -13.74 20.59 -19.66
C GLU A 149 -12.54 20.48 -18.71
N ARG A 150 -12.82 20.11 -17.46
CA ARG A 150 -11.82 19.86 -16.42
C ARG A 150 -12.20 18.61 -15.65
N LEU A 151 -11.32 17.62 -15.68
CA LEU A 151 -11.41 16.43 -14.85
C LEU A 151 -10.26 16.45 -13.85
N GLN A 152 -10.62 16.28 -12.57
CA GLN A 152 -9.65 16.01 -11.53
C GLN A 152 -9.15 14.58 -11.68
N GLY A 153 -7.87 14.37 -11.46
CA GLY A 153 -7.29 13.06 -11.24
C GLY A 153 -7.08 12.79 -9.76
N ASP A 154 -7.11 11.52 -9.40
CA ASP A 154 -6.85 11.04 -8.06
C ASP A 154 -5.76 9.96 -8.04
N ALA A 155 -5.16 9.76 -6.88
CA ALA A 155 -4.18 8.71 -6.63
C ALA A 155 -4.37 8.10 -5.25
N LEU A 156 -4.16 6.79 -5.16
CA LEU A 156 -3.89 6.10 -3.91
C LEU A 156 -2.42 6.34 -3.54
N SER A 157 -2.16 6.98 -2.41
CA SER A 157 -0.83 7.21 -1.85
C SER A 157 -0.59 6.26 -0.67
N LEU A 158 0.53 5.54 -0.73
CA LEU A 158 1.00 4.64 0.31
C LEU A 158 2.40 5.09 0.76
N PHE A 159 2.56 5.50 2.02
CA PHE A 159 3.87 5.86 2.53
C PHE A 159 4.17 5.27 3.91
N SER A 160 5.45 5.04 4.15
CA SER A 160 5.99 4.66 5.47
C SER A 160 7.19 5.54 5.80
N VAL A 161 7.63 5.51 7.06
CA VAL A 161 8.79 6.29 7.51
C VAL A 161 9.75 5.38 8.25
N SER A 162 11.02 5.39 7.86
CA SER A 162 12.09 4.60 8.47
C SER A 162 13.21 5.52 8.95
N LYS A 163 13.54 5.48 10.23
CA LYS A 163 14.61 6.25 10.84
C LYS A 163 15.88 5.42 10.92
N VAL A 164 16.91 5.81 10.19
CA VAL A 164 18.24 5.19 10.25
C VAL A 164 19.25 6.26 10.66
N GLY A 165 19.83 6.10 11.85
CA GLY A 165 20.70 7.11 12.44
C GLY A 165 19.99 8.46 12.60
N ALA A 166 20.55 9.49 11.96
CA ALA A 166 20.00 10.85 11.98
C ALA A 166 18.94 11.10 10.90
N TYR A 167 18.82 10.21 9.91
CA TYR A 167 17.96 10.39 8.74
C TYR A 167 16.63 9.66 8.88
N HIS A 168 15.62 10.22 8.23
CA HIS A 168 14.30 9.63 8.05
C HIS A 168 14.06 9.45 6.56
N TYR A 169 13.88 8.19 6.13
CA TYR A 169 13.52 7.81 4.77
C TYR A 169 12.02 7.61 4.66
N ILE A 170 11.43 8.18 3.62
CA ILE A 170 10.00 8.20 3.38
C ILE A 170 9.73 7.63 1.99
N PRO A 171 9.79 6.30 1.81
CA PRO A 171 9.33 5.69 0.57
C PRO A 171 7.82 5.90 0.43
N THR A 172 7.42 6.50 -0.68
CA THR A 172 6.02 6.76 -1.04
C THR A 172 5.75 6.18 -2.42
N TRP A 173 4.71 5.35 -2.50
CA TRP A 173 4.21 4.77 -3.74
C TRP A 173 2.84 5.36 -4.03
N ARG A 174 2.71 6.08 -5.14
CA ARG A 174 1.40 6.56 -5.60
C ARG A 174 0.92 5.72 -6.78
N PHE A 175 -0.35 5.34 -6.73
CA PHE A 175 -1.04 4.53 -7.73
C PHE A 175 -2.17 5.38 -8.30
N LEU A 176 -2.00 5.82 -9.55
CA LEU A 176 -2.83 6.84 -10.17
C LEU A 176 -4.05 6.22 -10.83
N ASP A 177 -5.09 7.01 -10.96
CA ASP A 177 -6.37 6.61 -11.55
C ASP A 177 -6.32 6.29 -13.05
N ASP A 178 -5.23 6.64 -13.74
CA ASP A 178 -4.93 6.31 -15.15
C ASP A 178 -4.05 5.07 -15.32
N GLY A 179 -3.72 4.37 -14.23
CA GLY A 179 -2.89 3.15 -14.25
C GLY A 179 -1.40 3.42 -14.06
N SER A 180 -0.97 4.68 -13.98
CA SER A 180 0.44 5.03 -13.70
C SER A 180 0.82 4.74 -12.24
N MET A 181 2.11 4.49 -12.02
CA MET A 181 2.70 4.34 -10.69
C MET A 181 3.84 5.33 -10.51
N GLU A 182 3.86 6.05 -9.40
CA GLU A 182 4.91 7.03 -9.07
C GLU A 182 5.63 6.65 -7.78
N PRO A 183 6.82 6.03 -7.87
CA PRO A 183 7.68 5.84 -6.72
C PRO A 183 8.42 7.13 -6.39
N THR A 184 8.46 7.49 -5.11
CA THR A 184 9.26 8.62 -4.61
C THR A 184 9.96 8.24 -3.30
N MET A 185 11.10 8.87 -3.05
CA MET A 185 11.87 8.70 -1.82
C MET A 185 12.08 10.08 -1.18
N GLY A 186 11.41 10.33 -0.06
CA GLY A 186 11.70 11.48 0.79
C GLY A 186 12.88 11.20 1.71
N ALA A 187 13.71 12.22 1.95
CA ALA A 187 14.78 12.18 2.94
C ALA A 187 14.70 13.45 3.81
N THR A 188 14.65 13.26 5.12
CA THR A 188 14.65 14.34 6.12
C THR A 188 15.40 13.88 7.37
N GLY A 189 15.29 14.61 8.48
CA GLY A 189 16.00 14.34 9.73
C GLY A 189 17.06 15.39 10.00
N ALA A 190 18.18 14.97 10.59
CA ALA A 190 19.29 15.85 10.92
C ALA A 190 20.53 15.55 10.07
N LEU A 191 21.30 16.60 9.75
CA LEU A 191 22.61 16.43 9.13
C LEU A 191 23.56 15.76 10.12
N GLN A 192 24.07 14.59 9.75
CA GLN A 192 24.97 13.82 10.60
C GLN A 192 26.43 14.29 10.52
N ARG A 193 26.85 14.85 9.38
CA ARG A 193 28.18 15.45 9.21
C ARG A 193 28.06 16.80 8.50
N PHE A 194 28.70 17.81 9.06
CA PHE A 194 28.87 19.12 8.46
C PHE A 194 30.27 19.64 8.83
N GLY A 195 30.96 20.24 7.86
CA GLY A 195 32.30 20.79 8.07
C GLY A 195 32.28 22.07 8.92
N LYS A 196 33.43 22.41 9.52
CA LYS A 196 33.70 23.72 10.14
C LYS A 196 34.64 24.59 9.29
N SER A 197 34.93 24.18 8.05
CA SER A 197 36.00 24.71 7.20
C SER A 197 35.43 25.37 5.95
N SER A 198 36.09 26.42 5.46
CA SER A 198 35.70 27.22 4.29
C SER A 198 35.27 26.37 3.09
N LEU A 199 34.01 26.58 2.69
CA LEU A 199 33.35 26.31 1.40
C LEU A 199 34.25 25.64 0.36
N SER A 200 33.86 24.45 -0.08
CA SER A 200 34.40 23.90 -1.32
C SER A 200 34.11 24.91 -2.44
N GLN A 201 35.06 25.17 -3.35
CA GLN A 201 34.77 26.06 -4.48
C GLN A 201 33.65 25.51 -5.39
N HIS A 202 33.38 24.20 -5.35
CA HIS A 202 32.31 23.55 -6.09
C HIS A 202 31.75 22.34 -5.31
N GLY A 203 30.45 22.36 -5.00
CA GLY A 203 29.71 21.31 -4.30
C GLY A 203 28.49 21.86 -3.55
N TRP A 204 27.64 20.99 -2.98
CA TRP A 204 26.54 21.39 -2.10
C TRP A 204 27.04 21.73 -0.68
N LEU A 205 28.00 22.66 -0.58
CA LEU A 205 28.29 23.55 0.55
C LEU A 205 29.15 24.70 0.02
#